data_AF-A7EMC5-F1
#
_entry.id   AF-A7EMC5-F1
#
_cell.length_a   1.000
_cell.length_b   1.000
_cell.length_c   1.000
_cell.angle_alpha   90.00
_cell.angle_beta   90.00
_cell.angle_gamma   90.00
#
_symmetry.space_group_name_H-M   'P 1'
#
loop_
_entity.id
_entity.type
_entity.pdbx_description
1 polymer ?
#
loop_
_entity_poly.entity_id
_entity_poly.type
_entity_poly.pdbx_seq_one_letter_code
_entity_poly.pdbx_strand_id
1 'polypeptide(L)'
;MQKIYRKAQGVILWLGPAKDDSDLAIEILQIMETTRIGERQIVESTNKSRIAWRAALLAFCQRPYWCRVWIMQEICLGREYIVHCGGKSILGNTFDESFKKLARSRGRGDAWNDAVKETLAVRHITMFRYWAQRGQLFRLGQCLNICLDDFIATEPRDFVYGIRGLVSDCGNDELVPDYQKPLKHVFFDTVPILKRSSNSSVQVASKLAKKLGLTEDDDVQLCLSEMEDDNHEFEKSQRKIQKDYPGGMRKRLQRRNRRGTGNGKSGKINYDWELDPEEVEYSDLEDGERVENSSDEASSLEE
;
A
#
# COMPACT_ATOMS: atom_id res chain seq x y z
N MET A 1 9.77 -16.58 13.74
CA MET A 1 9.97 -15.93 12.43
C MET A 1 10.59 -14.54 12.50
N GLN A 2 10.09 -13.57 13.29
CA GLN A 2 10.65 -12.19 13.32
C GLN A 2 12.17 -12.07 13.46
N LYS A 3 12.78 -12.94 14.30
CA LYS A 3 14.23 -12.91 14.59
C LYS A 3 15.06 -13.29 13.36
N ILE A 4 14.50 -14.10 12.45
CA ILE A 4 15.18 -14.55 11.23
C ILE A 4 15.38 -13.35 10.31
N TYR A 5 14.30 -12.66 9.95
CA TYR A 5 14.37 -11.50 9.05
C TYR A 5 15.19 -10.34 9.62
N ARG A 6 15.09 -10.06 10.92
CA ARG A 6 15.89 -9.01 11.58
C ARG A 6 17.39 -9.32 11.63
N LYS A 7 17.77 -10.60 11.68
CA LYS A 7 19.18 -11.04 11.76
C LYS A 7 19.75 -11.45 10.42
N ALA A 8 18.92 -11.57 9.39
CA ALA A 8 19.37 -11.92 8.06
C ALA A 8 20.27 -10.81 7.49
N GLN A 9 21.35 -11.21 6.82
CA GLN A 9 22.21 -10.28 6.09
C GLN A 9 21.44 -9.63 4.93
N GLY A 10 20.61 -10.41 4.25
CA GLY A 10 19.70 -9.94 3.21
C GLY A 10 18.55 -10.93 3.01
N VAL A 11 17.43 -10.43 2.49
CA VAL A 11 16.23 -11.22 2.18
C VAL A 11 16.07 -11.34 0.67
N ILE A 12 15.81 -12.54 0.16
CA ILE A 12 15.55 -12.76 -1.26
C ILE A 12 14.03 -12.84 -1.46
N LEU A 13 13.47 -11.92 -2.25
CA LEU A 13 12.06 -11.95 -2.66
C LEU A 13 11.95 -12.62 -4.02
N TRP A 14 11.49 -13.88 -4.07
CA TRP A 14 11.35 -14.63 -5.32
C TRP A 14 9.93 -14.54 -5.87
N LEU A 15 9.71 -13.71 -6.89
CA LEU A 15 8.39 -13.47 -7.48
C LEU A 15 7.93 -14.57 -8.45
N GLY A 16 8.70 -15.65 -8.58
CA GLY A 16 8.45 -16.75 -9.51
C GLY A 16 9.19 -16.61 -10.85
N PRO A 17 8.90 -17.52 -11.79
CA PRO A 17 9.49 -17.54 -13.13
C PRO A 17 9.24 -16.24 -13.92
N ALA A 18 10.07 -16.03 -14.94
CA ALA A 18 9.88 -14.95 -15.91
C ALA A 18 8.55 -15.13 -16.63
N LYS A 19 7.72 -14.08 -16.63
CA LYS A 19 6.39 -14.06 -17.25
C LYS A 19 5.90 -12.62 -17.38
N ASP A 20 4.98 -12.36 -18.31
CA ASP A 20 4.28 -11.08 -18.44
C ASP A 20 5.26 -9.89 -18.53
N ASP A 21 6.33 -10.08 -19.31
CA ASP A 21 7.43 -9.13 -19.51
C ASP A 21 8.11 -8.66 -18.21
N SER A 22 8.25 -9.55 -17.22
CA SER A 22 8.93 -9.27 -15.95
C SER A 22 10.36 -8.74 -16.10
N ASP A 23 11.07 -9.18 -17.13
CA ASP A 23 12.44 -8.74 -17.40
C ASP A 23 12.45 -7.26 -17.82
N LEU A 24 11.49 -6.86 -18.68
CA LEU A 24 11.26 -5.47 -19.03
C LEU A 24 10.84 -4.66 -17.80
N ALA A 25 9.95 -5.19 -16.95
CA ALA A 25 9.55 -4.47 -15.73
C ALA A 25 10.75 -4.17 -14.80
N ILE A 26 11.68 -5.11 -14.66
CA ILE A 26 12.92 -4.91 -13.89
C ILE A 26 13.82 -3.86 -14.54
N GLU A 27 14.01 -3.92 -15.86
CA GLU A 27 14.78 -2.92 -16.62
C GLU A 27 14.20 -1.51 -16.44
N ILE A 28 12.87 -1.37 -16.54
CA ILE A 28 12.15 -0.11 -16.36
C ILE A 28 12.36 0.43 -14.94
N LEU A 29 12.29 -0.42 -13.93
CA LEU A 29 12.56 -0.01 -12.54
C LEU A 29 14.00 0.49 -12.37
N GLN A 30 14.98 -0.12 -13.03
CA GLN A 30 16.37 0.34 -12.99
C GLN A 30 16.54 1.69 -13.70
N ILE A 31 15.90 1.86 -14.86
CA ILE A 31 15.89 3.14 -15.60
C ILE A 31 15.22 4.23 -14.76
N MET A 32 14.09 3.95 -14.10
CA MET A 32 13.40 4.90 -13.24
C MET A 32 14.25 5.37 -12.05
N GLU A 33 15.14 4.53 -11.54
CA GLU A 33 16.06 4.90 -10.45
C GLU A 33 17.16 5.86 -10.95
N THR A 34 17.74 5.54 -12.11
CA THR A 34 18.87 6.29 -12.68
C THR A 34 18.45 7.61 -13.34
N THR A 35 17.28 7.63 -13.98
CA THR A 35 16.74 8.83 -14.61
C THR A 35 16.06 9.73 -13.58
N ARG A 36 16.39 11.03 -13.61
CA ARG A 36 15.75 12.05 -12.76
C ARG A 36 14.41 12.55 -13.35
N ILE A 37 14.04 12.12 -14.55
CA ILE A 37 13.03 12.79 -15.39
C ILE A 37 12.06 11.73 -15.95
N GLY A 38 10.81 12.14 -16.19
CA GLY A 38 9.63 11.27 -16.33
C GLY A 38 9.54 10.37 -17.57
N GLU A 39 8.33 9.87 -17.82
CA GLU A 39 8.02 8.73 -18.73
C GLU A 39 8.57 8.81 -20.15
N ARG A 40 8.83 10.01 -20.68
CA ARG A 40 9.40 10.20 -22.03
C ARG A 40 10.75 9.51 -22.19
N GLN A 41 11.60 9.59 -21.17
CA GLN A 41 12.94 8.99 -21.19
C GLN A 41 12.91 7.47 -21.04
N ILE A 42 11.86 6.94 -20.45
CA ILE A 42 11.65 5.49 -20.34
C ILE A 42 11.37 4.88 -21.71
N VAL A 43 10.55 5.57 -22.52
CA VAL A 43 10.24 5.15 -23.90
C VAL A 43 11.50 5.24 -24.78
N GLU A 44 12.25 6.33 -24.68
CA GLU A 44 13.48 6.55 -25.44
C GLU A 44 14.59 5.54 -25.09
N SER A 45 14.69 5.14 -23.81
CA SER A 45 15.75 4.22 -23.35
C SER A 45 15.45 2.73 -23.61
N THR A 46 14.19 2.32 -23.60
CA THR A 46 13.82 0.90 -23.78
C THR A 46 13.47 0.53 -25.22
N ASN A 47 13.26 1.52 -26.09
CA ASN A 47 12.68 1.30 -27.43
C ASN A 47 11.35 0.49 -27.36
N LYS A 48 10.61 0.64 -26.25
CA LYS A 48 9.31 0.02 -26.02
C LYS A 48 8.24 1.10 -25.94
N SER A 49 7.06 0.79 -26.48
CA SER A 49 5.91 1.69 -26.41
C SER A 49 5.52 1.96 -24.96
N ARG A 50 4.89 3.12 -24.72
CA ARG A 50 4.38 3.48 -23.39
C ARG A 50 3.43 2.42 -22.83
N ILE A 51 2.62 1.83 -23.70
CA ILE A 51 1.65 0.79 -23.36
C ILE A 51 2.38 -0.47 -22.88
N ALA A 52 3.40 -0.93 -23.59
CA ALA A 52 4.11 -2.17 -23.28
C ALA A 52 4.80 -2.13 -21.92
N TRP A 53 5.60 -1.09 -21.64
CA TRP A 53 6.32 -1.04 -20.35
C TRP A 53 5.39 -0.82 -19.16
N ARG A 54 4.29 -0.09 -19.36
CA ARG A 54 3.26 0.12 -18.34
C ARG A 54 2.52 -1.18 -18.02
N ALA A 55 2.18 -1.97 -19.03
CA ALA A 55 1.57 -3.28 -18.85
C ALA A 55 2.51 -4.23 -18.09
N ALA A 56 3.79 -4.30 -18.50
CA ALA A 56 4.81 -5.10 -17.83
C ALA A 56 4.95 -4.75 -16.34
N LEU A 57 5.05 -3.44 -16.02
CA LEU A 57 5.20 -3.00 -14.64
C LEU A 57 3.95 -3.27 -13.79
N LEU A 58 2.75 -3.06 -14.36
CA LEU A 58 1.50 -3.37 -13.67
C LEU A 58 1.39 -4.88 -13.38
N ALA A 59 1.64 -5.73 -14.38
CA ALA A 59 1.63 -7.18 -14.23
C ALA A 59 2.64 -7.66 -13.17
N PHE A 60 3.85 -7.07 -13.16
CA PHE A 60 4.89 -7.33 -12.16
C PHE A 60 4.41 -7.00 -10.73
N CYS A 61 3.71 -5.87 -10.56
CA CYS A 61 3.15 -5.43 -9.28
C CYS A 61 1.91 -6.22 -8.83
N GLN A 62 1.19 -6.85 -9.77
CA GLN A 62 0.00 -7.66 -9.51
C GLN A 62 0.32 -9.14 -9.25
N ARG A 63 1.61 -9.53 -9.25
CA ARG A 63 2.02 -10.91 -8.99
C ARG A 63 1.50 -11.41 -7.64
N PRO A 64 1.00 -12.67 -7.56
CA PRO A 64 0.44 -13.23 -6.33
C PRO A 64 1.39 -13.22 -5.12
N TYR A 65 2.71 -13.15 -5.36
CA TYR A 65 3.72 -13.03 -4.32
C TYR A 65 3.43 -11.87 -3.36
N TRP A 66 2.97 -10.73 -3.88
CA TRP A 66 2.70 -9.52 -3.11
C TRP A 66 1.49 -9.64 -2.19
N CYS A 67 0.62 -10.62 -2.42
CA CYS A 67 -0.55 -10.87 -1.59
C CYS A 67 -0.21 -11.74 -0.36
N ARG A 68 0.98 -12.35 -0.28
CA ARG A 68 1.32 -13.26 0.83
C ARG A 68 1.47 -12.48 2.13
N VAL A 69 0.81 -12.89 3.21
CA VAL A 69 0.91 -12.22 4.53
C VAL A 69 2.36 -12.09 5.04
N TRP A 70 3.20 -13.08 4.75
CA TRP A 70 4.61 -13.11 5.17
C TRP A 70 5.47 -12.02 4.53
N ILE A 71 5.06 -11.45 3.39
CA ILE A 71 5.82 -10.40 2.71
C ILE A 71 6.09 -9.22 3.64
N MET A 72 5.16 -8.96 4.56
CA MET A 72 5.25 -7.84 5.49
C MET A 72 6.46 -7.99 6.42
N GLN A 73 6.75 -9.19 6.90
CA GLN A 73 7.96 -9.42 7.70
C GLN A 73 9.21 -9.38 6.82
N GLU A 74 9.16 -9.97 5.62
CA GLU A 74 10.28 -10.01 4.68
C GLU A 74 10.79 -8.60 4.35
N ILE A 75 9.88 -7.69 4.00
CA ILE A 75 10.24 -6.32 3.57
C ILE A 75 10.40 -5.34 4.72
N CYS A 76 9.66 -5.47 5.83
CA CYS A 76 9.70 -4.46 6.89
C CYS A 76 10.78 -4.76 7.93
N LEU A 77 11.09 -6.04 8.16
CA LEU A 77 12.09 -6.45 9.15
C LEU A 77 13.47 -6.70 8.56
N GLY A 78 13.54 -7.02 7.27
CA GLY A 78 14.79 -7.18 6.54
C GLY A 78 15.55 -5.86 6.42
N ARG A 79 16.84 -5.88 6.76
CA ARG A 79 17.75 -4.74 6.57
C ARG A 79 17.90 -4.43 5.08
N GLU A 80 18.29 -5.44 4.32
CA GLU A 80 18.47 -5.38 2.87
C GLU A 80 17.67 -6.51 2.23
N TYR A 81 17.24 -6.30 0.99
CA TYR A 81 16.58 -7.34 0.21
C TYR A 81 16.90 -7.20 -1.28
N ILE A 82 16.70 -8.28 -2.03
CA ILE A 82 16.83 -8.34 -3.49
C ILE A 82 15.57 -8.96 -4.04
N VAL A 83 14.97 -8.33 -5.04
CA VAL A 83 13.80 -8.87 -5.75
C VAL A 83 14.31 -9.66 -6.94
N HIS A 84 13.92 -10.92 -7.02
CA HIS A 84 14.22 -11.82 -8.14
C HIS A 84 12.93 -12.20 -8.86
N CYS A 85 13.00 -12.24 -10.18
CA CYS A 85 11.95 -12.78 -11.03
C CYS A 85 12.59 -13.44 -12.26
N GLY A 86 12.35 -14.74 -12.44
CA GLY A 86 13.05 -15.51 -13.47
C GLY A 86 14.58 -15.42 -13.32
N GLY A 87 15.27 -15.08 -14.40
CA GLY A 87 16.73 -14.91 -14.41
C GLY A 87 17.21 -13.51 -13.98
N LYS A 88 16.30 -12.56 -13.75
CA LYS A 88 16.64 -11.16 -13.47
C LYS A 88 16.43 -10.80 -12.01
N SER A 89 17.12 -9.76 -11.57
CA SER A 89 17.02 -9.25 -10.20
C SER A 89 17.22 -7.75 -10.12
N ILE A 90 16.71 -7.16 -9.03
CA ILE A 90 16.85 -5.75 -8.70
C ILE A 90 17.09 -5.58 -7.20
N LEU A 91 18.05 -4.72 -6.85
CA LEU A 91 18.38 -4.41 -5.46
C LEU A 91 17.20 -3.69 -4.79
N GLY A 92 16.95 -4.01 -3.52
CA GLY A 92 15.83 -3.45 -2.76
C GLY A 92 15.85 -1.93 -2.66
N ASN A 93 17.03 -1.30 -2.56
CA ASN A 93 17.11 0.17 -2.55
C ASN A 93 16.68 0.78 -3.90
N THR A 94 17.11 0.19 -5.02
CA THR A 94 16.70 0.60 -6.36
C THR A 94 15.19 0.43 -6.53
N PHE A 95 14.66 -0.72 -6.10
CA PHE A 95 13.24 -1.01 -6.09
C PHE A 95 12.43 0.00 -5.28
N ASP A 96 12.88 0.29 -4.06
CA ASP A 96 12.27 1.25 -3.14
C ASP A 96 12.20 2.64 -3.76
N GLU A 97 13.32 3.15 -4.29
CA GLU A 97 13.38 4.50 -4.85
C GLU A 97 12.55 4.64 -6.13
N SER A 98 12.55 3.63 -7.01
CA SER A 98 11.73 3.66 -8.23
C SER A 98 10.24 3.76 -7.92
N PHE A 99 9.74 2.96 -6.97
CA PHE A 99 8.33 3.06 -6.57
C PHE A 99 8.00 4.32 -5.80
N LYS A 100 8.92 4.86 -5.00
CA LYS A 100 8.73 6.17 -4.37
C LYS A 100 8.66 7.30 -5.41
N LYS A 101 9.45 7.26 -6.47
CA LYS A 101 9.36 8.21 -7.59
C LYS A 101 8.03 8.06 -8.32
N LEU A 102 7.63 6.83 -8.63
CA LEU A 102 6.36 6.52 -9.28
C LEU A 102 5.17 7.00 -8.45
N ALA A 103 5.16 6.77 -7.14
CA ALA A 103 4.08 7.23 -6.25
C ALA A 103 3.95 8.77 -6.23
N ARG A 104 5.08 9.49 -6.33
CA ARG A 104 5.13 10.96 -6.37
C ARG A 104 4.83 11.56 -7.74
N SER A 105 4.81 10.75 -8.81
CA SER A 105 4.48 11.23 -10.15
C SER A 105 3.09 11.86 -10.14
N ARG A 106 2.99 13.07 -10.70
CA ARG A 106 1.73 13.81 -10.82
C ARG A 106 1.11 13.55 -12.20
N GLY A 107 0.49 12.38 -12.37
CA GLY A 107 -0.43 12.13 -13.47
C GLY A 107 -1.86 12.35 -12.98
N ARG A 108 -2.36 13.61 -12.98
CA ARG A 108 -3.78 13.83 -12.64
C ARG A 108 -4.64 13.23 -13.75
N GLY A 109 -5.45 12.23 -13.42
CA GLY A 109 -6.36 11.57 -14.36
C GLY A 109 -5.73 10.46 -15.20
N ASP A 110 -4.52 9.97 -14.85
CA ASP A 110 -3.94 8.81 -15.51
C ASP A 110 -4.32 7.52 -14.78
N ALA A 111 -5.30 6.81 -15.34
CA ALA A 111 -5.85 5.58 -14.78
C ALA A 111 -4.79 4.49 -14.52
N TRP A 112 -3.71 4.45 -15.32
CA TRP A 112 -2.63 3.50 -15.10
C TRP A 112 -1.83 3.85 -13.84
N ASN A 113 -1.53 5.14 -13.64
CA ASN A 113 -0.83 5.59 -12.44
C ASN A 113 -1.65 5.30 -11.18
N ASP A 114 -2.98 5.48 -11.25
CA ASP A 114 -3.89 5.15 -10.14
C ASP A 114 -3.89 3.63 -9.88
N ALA A 115 -4.02 2.81 -10.92
CA ALA A 115 -4.01 1.35 -10.81
C ALA A 115 -2.71 0.82 -10.20
N VAL A 116 -1.54 1.28 -10.65
CA VAL A 116 -0.25 0.82 -10.13
C VAL A 116 -0.04 1.25 -8.68
N LYS A 117 -0.43 2.48 -8.31
CA LYS A 117 -0.29 2.97 -6.93
C LYS A 117 -1.13 2.19 -5.92
N GLU A 118 -2.26 1.65 -6.36
CA GLU A 118 -3.12 0.82 -5.51
C GLU A 118 -2.65 -0.64 -5.38
N THR A 119 -1.67 -1.08 -6.18
CA THR A 119 -1.13 -2.43 -6.04
C THR A 119 -0.45 -2.65 -4.68
N LEU A 120 -0.56 -3.87 -4.16
CA LEU A 120 0.11 -4.25 -2.92
C LEU A 120 1.62 -4.07 -2.99
N ALA A 121 2.27 -4.39 -4.13
CA ALA A 121 3.70 -4.16 -4.31
C ALA A 121 4.10 -2.71 -3.99
N VAL A 122 3.39 -1.73 -4.53
CA VAL A 122 3.69 -0.31 -4.31
C VAL A 122 3.35 0.12 -2.88
N ARG A 123 2.20 -0.31 -2.36
CA ARG A 123 1.75 0.03 -0.99
C ARG A 123 2.68 -0.52 0.08
N HIS A 124 3.18 -1.75 -0.11
CA HIS A 124 4.18 -2.41 0.72
C HIS A 124 5.44 -1.58 0.89
N ILE A 125 5.93 -1.03 -0.21
CA ILE A 125 7.13 -0.21 -0.21
C ILE A 125 6.87 1.21 0.33
N THR A 126 5.88 1.88 -0.23
CA THR A 126 5.64 3.32 -0.01
C THR A 126 4.99 3.62 1.33
N MET A 127 4.31 2.65 1.94
CA MET A 127 3.75 2.78 3.28
C MET A 127 4.51 1.90 4.26
N PHE A 128 4.40 0.58 4.15
CA PHE A 128 4.82 -0.30 5.25
C PHE A 128 6.31 -0.28 5.49
N ARG A 129 7.11 -0.56 4.47
CA ARG A 129 8.56 -0.53 4.57
C ARG A 129 9.05 0.88 4.90
N TYR A 130 8.53 1.90 4.20
CA TYR A 130 8.90 3.29 4.47
C TYR A 130 8.71 3.69 5.94
N TRP A 131 7.56 3.38 6.54
CA TRP A 131 7.29 3.69 7.95
C TRP A 131 8.09 2.79 8.91
N ALA A 132 8.21 1.49 8.61
CA ALA A 132 8.97 0.54 9.43
C ALA A 132 10.45 0.95 9.57
N GLN A 133 11.08 1.35 8.46
CA GLN A 133 12.48 1.79 8.45
C GLN A 133 12.72 3.10 9.22
N ARG A 134 11.65 3.88 9.48
CA ARG A 134 11.70 5.10 10.31
C ARG A 134 11.34 4.85 11.77
N GLY A 135 11.25 3.57 12.19
CA GLY A 135 10.93 3.19 13.56
C GLY A 135 9.46 3.34 13.92
N GLN A 136 8.56 3.45 12.94
CA GLN A 136 7.12 3.47 13.21
C GLN A 136 6.72 2.18 13.90
N LEU A 137 6.00 2.33 15.01
CA LEU A 137 5.36 1.23 15.71
C LEU A 137 4.00 0.97 15.10
N PHE A 138 3.76 -0.26 14.66
CA PHE A 138 2.46 -0.69 14.16
C PHE A 138 1.64 -1.31 15.29
N ARG A 139 0.33 -1.08 15.27
CA ARG A 139 -0.62 -1.76 16.16
C ARG A 139 -1.27 -2.93 15.45
N LEU A 140 -1.63 -3.98 16.19
CA LEU A 140 -2.21 -5.20 15.64
C LEU A 140 -3.49 -4.91 14.84
N GLY A 141 -4.41 -4.11 15.38
CA GLY A 141 -5.65 -3.75 14.69
C GLY A 141 -5.41 -3.02 13.37
N GLN A 142 -4.40 -2.16 13.29
CA GLN A 142 -4.05 -1.44 12.06
C GLN A 142 -3.49 -2.39 11.00
N CYS A 143 -2.56 -3.28 11.38
CA CYS A 143 -2.01 -4.27 10.47
C CYS A 143 -3.08 -5.23 9.97
N LEU A 144 -3.92 -5.78 10.86
CA LEU A 144 -5.00 -6.68 10.49
C LEU A 144 -6.01 -5.99 9.57
N ASN A 145 -6.40 -4.74 9.84
CA ASN A 145 -7.35 -4.05 8.97
C ASN A 145 -6.83 -3.91 7.52
N ILE A 146 -5.52 -3.77 7.33
CA ILE A 146 -4.93 -3.68 5.99
C ILE A 146 -4.72 -5.09 5.39
N CYS A 147 -4.33 -6.07 6.20
CA CYS A 147 -3.99 -7.39 5.70
C CYS A 147 -5.22 -8.25 5.38
N LEU A 148 -6.31 -8.11 6.14
CA LEU A 148 -7.46 -9.03 6.04
C LEU A 148 -8.31 -8.82 4.78
N ASP A 149 -8.13 -7.76 4.01
CA ASP A 149 -8.89 -7.56 2.77
C ASP A 149 -8.17 -8.24 1.59
N ASP A 150 -6.92 -7.85 1.33
CA ASP A 150 -6.22 -8.19 0.08
C ASP A 150 -5.21 -9.35 0.18
N PHE A 151 -4.85 -9.77 1.41
CA PHE A 151 -3.80 -10.78 1.57
C PHE A 151 -4.33 -12.21 1.56
N ILE A 152 -3.42 -13.10 1.18
CA ILE A 152 -3.57 -14.55 1.16
C ILE A 152 -2.62 -15.19 2.17
N ALA A 153 -3.11 -16.27 2.78
CA ALA A 153 -2.34 -17.17 3.62
C ALA A 153 -2.84 -18.59 3.35
N THR A 154 -1.91 -19.52 3.09
CA THR A 154 -2.25 -20.95 2.95
C THR A 154 -2.66 -21.54 4.29
N GLU A 155 -1.96 -21.16 5.34
CA GLU A 155 -2.28 -21.49 6.72
C GLU A 155 -3.05 -20.32 7.36
N PRO A 156 -4.35 -20.48 7.71
CA PRO A 156 -5.17 -19.38 8.23
C PRO A 156 -4.58 -18.65 9.46
N ARG A 157 -3.83 -19.37 10.31
CA ARG A 157 -3.17 -18.77 11.49
C ARG A 157 -2.12 -17.71 11.11
N ASP A 158 -1.58 -17.78 9.91
CA ASP A 158 -0.58 -16.82 9.43
C ASP A 158 -1.16 -15.41 9.22
N PHE A 159 -2.49 -15.25 9.11
CA PHE A 159 -3.09 -13.90 9.15
C PHE A 159 -2.79 -13.16 10.45
N VAL A 160 -2.56 -13.90 11.54
CA VAL A 160 -2.16 -13.34 12.85
C VAL A 160 -0.65 -13.46 13.05
N TYR A 161 -0.09 -14.66 12.89
CA TYR A 161 1.34 -14.90 13.16
C TYR A 161 2.28 -14.26 12.13
N GLY A 162 1.81 -14.11 10.88
CA GLY A 162 2.55 -13.50 9.78
C GLY A 162 2.77 -12.00 9.94
N ILE A 163 1.98 -11.31 10.76
CA ILE A 163 2.18 -9.88 11.07
C ILE A 163 2.68 -9.62 12.50
N ARG A 164 2.68 -10.64 13.36
CA ARG A 164 3.09 -10.52 14.77
C ARG A 164 4.45 -9.86 14.95
N GLY A 165 5.40 -10.10 14.05
CA GLY A 165 6.76 -9.54 14.15
C GLY A 165 6.86 -8.02 13.96
N LEU A 166 5.77 -7.39 13.50
CA LEU A 166 5.69 -5.96 13.15
C LEU A 166 4.98 -5.14 14.21
N VAL A 167 4.12 -5.79 14.99
CA VAL A 167 3.22 -5.12 15.93
C VAL A 167 3.92 -4.88 17.26
N SER A 168 3.59 -3.76 17.89
CA SER A 168 4.28 -3.23 19.08
C SER A 168 3.45 -3.32 20.35
N ASP A 169 2.13 -3.52 20.21
CA ASP A 169 1.13 -3.63 21.26
C ASP A 169 0.89 -5.08 21.72
N CYS A 170 1.72 -6.01 21.24
CA CYS A 170 1.72 -7.43 21.59
C CYS A 170 2.95 -7.74 22.46
N GLY A 171 2.73 -8.37 23.61
CA GLY A 171 3.79 -8.83 24.50
C GLY A 171 4.68 -9.91 23.87
N ASN A 172 5.83 -10.19 24.51
CA ASN A 172 6.74 -11.24 24.04
C ASN A 172 6.09 -12.64 24.10
N ASP A 173 5.25 -12.88 25.11
CA ASP A 173 4.57 -14.16 25.34
C ASP A 173 3.17 -14.23 24.73
N GLU A 174 2.74 -13.15 24.06
CA GLU A 174 1.45 -13.07 23.38
C GLU A 174 1.60 -13.43 21.89
N LEU A 175 0.56 -14.09 21.34
CA LEU A 175 0.53 -14.54 19.94
C LEU A 175 1.82 -15.28 19.52
N VAL A 176 2.32 -16.14 20.41
CA VAL A 176 3.42 -17.05 20.07
C VAL A 176 2.89 -18.03 19.02
N PRO A 177 3.59 -18.19 17.87
CA PRO A 177 3.13 -19.10 16.83
C PRO A 177 2.99 -20.53 17.33
N ASP A 178 1.75 -21.01 17.36
CA ASP A 178 1.39 -22.40 17.66
C ASP A 178 0.42 -22.88 16.57
N TYR A 179 0.93 -23.71 15.67
CA TYR A 179 0.17 -24.23 14.54
C TYR A 179 -0.72 -25.42 14.91
N GLN A 180 -0.60 -25.96 16.12
CA GLN A 180 -1.48 -27.01 16.64
C GLN A 180 -2.73 -26.41 17.31
N LYS A 181 -2.68 -25.14 17.69
CA LYS A 181 -3.79 -24.42 18.33
C LYS A 181 -5.01 -24.33 17.41
N PRO A 182 -6.24 -24.62 17.86
CA PRO A 182 -7.43 -24.45 17.02
C PRO A 182 -7.67 -22.98 16.64
N LEU A 183 -8.23 -22.73 15.44
CA LEU A 183 -8.43 -21.36 14.91
C LEU A 183 -9.23 -20.47 15.86
N LYS A 184 -10.26 -21.04 16.50
CA LYS A 184 -11.06 -20.36 17.52
C LYS A 184 -10.22 -19.79 18.65
N HIS A 185 -9.24 -20.56 19.16
CA HIS A 185 -8.38 -20.06 20.23
C HIS A 185 -7.42 -18.97 19.72
N VAL A 186 -6.96 -19.04 18.47
CA VAL A 186 -6.14 -17.98 17.88
C VAL A 186 -6.94 -16.67 17.74
N PHE A 187 -8.23 -16.77 17.40
CA PHE A 187 -9.14 -15.63 17.41
C PHE A 187 -9.25 -15.03 18.82
N PHE A 188 -9.53 -15.84 19.84
CA PHE A 188 -9.67 -15.36 21.22
C PHE A 188 -8.37 -14.84 21.84
N ASP A 189 -7.19 -15.34 21.44
CA ASP A 189 -5.91 -14.74 21.83
C ASP A 189 -5.74 -13.32 21.23
N THR A 190 -6.33 -13.08 20.06
CA THR A 190 -6.19 -11.83 19.30
C THR A 190 -7.09 -10.73 19.86
N VAL A 191 -8.29 -11.09 20.31
CA VAL A 191 -9.32 -10.14 20.79
C VAL A 191 -8.84 -9.23 21.93
N PRO A 192 -8.18 -9.71 23.01
CA PRO A 192 -7.70 -8.85 24.09
C PRO A 192 -6.74 -7.77 23.59
N ILE A 193 -5.87 -8.09 22.62
CA ILE A 193 -4.93 -7.13 22.05
C ILE A 193 -5.67 -6.08 21.20
N LEU A 194 -6.67 -6.51 20.43
CA LEU A 194 -7.54 -5.58 19.69
C LEU A 194 -8.30 -4.64 20.62
N LYS A 195 -8.82 -5.13 21.75
CA LYS A 195 -9.53 -4.32 22.76
C LYS A 195 -8.63 -3.25 23.41
N ARG A 196 -7.32 -3.49 23.53
CA ARG A 196 -6.35 -2.48 24.02
C ARG A 196 -6.24 -1.27 23.09
N SER A 197 -6.55 -1.45 21.81
CA SER A 197 -6.52 -0.39 20.81
C SER A 197 -7.93 0.14 20.54
N SER A 198 -8.25 1.37 20.98
CA SER A 198 -9.58 1.93 20.75
C SER A 198 -9.78 2.47 19.32
N ASN A 199 -11.05 2.40 18.89
CA ASN A 199 -11.73 3.01 17.73
C ASN A 199 -12.08 2.11 16.51
N SER A 200 -11.67 0.84 16.42
CA SER A 200 -12.12 -0.06 15.33
C SER A 200 -11.98 -1.56 15.60
N SER A 201 -11.85 -1.98 16.85
CA SER A 201 -11.54 -3.36 17.26
C SER A 201 -12.58 -4.39 16.76
N VAL A 202 -13.88 -4.06 16.82
CA VAL A 202 -14.98 -4.95 16.37
C VAL A 202 -14.90 -5.26 14.88
N GLN A 203 -14.75 -4.23 14.05
CA GLN A 203 -14.74 -4.41 12.59
C GLN A 203 -13.57 -5.30 12.16
N VAL A 204 -12.41 -5.09 12.78
CA VAL A 204 -11.22 -5.92 12.54
C VAL A 204 -11.42 -7.34 13.05
N ALA A 205 -12.00 -7.52 14.23
CA ALA A 205 -12.33 -8.85 14.77
C ALA A 205 -13.33 -9.58 13.87
N SER A 206 -14.38 -8.92 13.39
CA SER A 206 -15.35 -9.48 12.45
C SER A 206 -14.70 -9.94 11.14
N LYS A 207 -13.82 -9.10 10.56
CA LYS A 207 -13.01 -9.49 9.39
C LYS A 207 -12.14 -10.71 9.66
N LEU A 208 -11.52 -10.78 10.85
CA LEU A 208 -10.68 -11.89 11.25
C LEU A 208 -11.51 -13.19 11.40
N ALA A 209 -12.66 -13.13 12.06
CA ALA A 209 -13.58 -14.26 12.20
C ALA A 209 -13.98 -14.82 10.82
N LYS A 210 -14.28 -13.92 9.86
CA LYS A 210 -14.56 -14.31 8.48
C LYS A 210 -13.39 -15.02 7.81
N LYS A 211 -12.17 -14.49 7.93
CA LYS A 211 -10.97 -15.11 7.33
C LYS A 211 -10.61 -16.46 7.96
N LEU A 212 -10.94 -16.66 9.24
CA LEU A 212 -10.71 -17.91 9.95
C LEU A 212 -11.85 -18.92 9.79
N GLY A 213 -12.95 -18.57 9.10
CA GLY A 213 -14.10 -19.45 8.92
C GLY A 213 -14.90 -19.69 10.21
N LEU A 214 -14.95 -18.70 11.11
CA LEU A 214 -15.57 -18.81 12.44
C LEU A 214 -16.86 -18.00 12.57
N THR A 215 -17.51 -17.63 11.47
CA THR A 215 -18.69 -16.74 11.49
C THR A 215 -19.94 -17.38 12.06
N GLU A 216 -20.00 -18.72 12.09
CA GLU A 216 -21.13 -19.51 12.60
C GLU A 216 -20.87 -20.04 14.02
N ASP A 217 -19.72 -19.73 14.63
CA ASP A 217 -19.39 -20.18 15.98
C ASP A 217 -20.08 -19.29 17.02
N ASP A 218 -20.92 -19.88 17.87
CA ASP A 218 -21.73 -19.17 18.86
C ASP A 218 -20.90 -18.30 19.82
N ASP A 219 -19.74 -18.81 20.29
CA ASP A 219 -18.88 -18.06 21.21
C ASP A 219 -18.25 -16.86 20.51
N VAL A 220 -17.90 -17.01 19.22
CA VAL A 220 -17.35 -15.91 18.42
C VAL A 220 -18.43 -14.85 18.16
N GLN A 221 -19.67 -15.24 17.86
CA GLN A 221 -20.78 -14.30 17.69
C GLN A 221 -21.08 -13.53 18.98
N LEU A 222 -21.14 -14.23 20.12
CA LEU A 222 -21.35 -13.62 21.43
C LEU A 222 -20.24 -12.60 21.74
N CYS A 223 -18.97 -12.99 21.52
CA CYS A 223 -17.83 -12.10 21.71
C CYS A 223 -17.93 -10.84 20.83
N LEU A 224 -18.36 -10.97 19.57
CA LEU A 224 -18.52 -9.83 18.68
C LEU A 224 -19.64 -8.89 19.15
N SER A 225 -20.77 -9.43 19.62
CA SER A 225 -21.85 -8.60 20.18
C SER A 225 -21.44 -7.85 21.43
N GLU A 226 -20.70 -8.50 22.36
CA GLU A 226 -20.18 -7.83 23.56
C GLU A 226 -19.23 -6.69 23.19
N MET A 227 -18.40 -6.89 22.17
CA MET A 227 -17.50 -5.83 21.68
C MET A 227 -18.26 -4.65 21.03
N GLU A 228 -19.42 -4.90 20.41
CA GLU A 228 -20.28 -3.86 19.84
C GLU A 228 -20.94 -3.02 20.94
N ASP A 229 -21.44 -3.67 21.98
CA ASP A 229 -22.06 -3.00 23.14
C ASP A 229 -21.04 -2.11 23.88
N ASP A 230 -19.83 -2.63 24.14
CA ASP A 230 -18.72 -1.88 24.75
C ASP A 230 -18.40 -0.60 23.94
N ASN A 231 -18.39 -0.70 22.61
CA ASN A 231 -18.13 0.44 21.72
C ASN A 231 -19.27 1.48 21.78
N HIS A 232 -20.53 1.02 21.80
CA HIS A 232 -21.68 1.92 21.91
C HIS A 232 -21.73 2.66 23.24
N GLU A 233 -21.42 1.98 24.36
CA GLU A 233 -21.29 2.62 25.67
C GLU A 233 -20.14 3.63 25.70
N PHE A 234 -18.98 3.27 25.14
CA PHE A 234 -17.84 4.17 25.03
C PHE A 234 -18.18 5.42 24.22
N GLU A 235 -18.80 5.29 23.05
CA GLU A 235 -19.23 6.44 22.25
C GLU A 235 -20.26 7.32 22.99
N LYS A 236 -21.21 6.70 23.70
CA LYS A 236 -22.21 7.42 24.49
C LYS A 236 -21.55 8.20 25.62
N SER A 237 -20.55 7.63 26.29
CA SER A 237 -19.77 8.29 27.33
C SER A 237 -18.95 9.47 26.76
N GLN A 238 -18.29 9.30 25.62
CA GLN A 238 -17.55 10.37 24.94
C GLN A 238 -18.48 11.51 24.49
N ARG A 239 -19.66 11.19 23.94
CA ARG A 239 -20.66 12.20 23.57
C ARG A 239 -21.22 12.94 24.79
N LYS A 240 -21.33 12.29 25.95
CA LYS A 240 -21.73 12.92 27.22
C LYS A 240 -20.64 13.87 27.72
N ILE A 241 -19.38 13.40 27.77
CA ILE A 241 -18.20 14.21 28.12
C ILE A 241 -18.07 15.42 27.18
N GLN A 242 -18.33 15.25 25.87
CA GLN A 242 -18.24 16.34 24.89
C GLN A 242 -19.42 17.34 24.97
N LYS A 243 -20.56 16.95 25.55
CA LYS A 243 -21.70 17.85 25.83
C LYS A 243 -21.49 18.71 27.07
N ASP A 244 -20.68 18.26 28.03
CA ASP A 244 -20.41 18.97 29.29
C ASP A 244 -19.34 20.08 29.19
N TYR A 245 -18.76 20.33 28.00
CA TYR A 245 -17.83 21.45 27.79
C TYR A 245 -18.56 22.80 27.62
N PRO A 246 -18.14 23.89 28.32
CA PRO A 246 -18.69 25.22 28.13
C PRO A 246 -18.62 25.68 26.67
N GLY A 247 -19.72 26.25 26.17
CA GLY A 247 -19.99 26.47 24.74
C GLY A 247 -18.94 27.24 23.93
N GLY A 248 -18.00 27.93 24.58
CA GLY A 248 -16.86 28.58 23.94
C GLY A 248 -15.79 27.63 23.38
N MET A 249 -15.63 26.42 23.94
CA MET A 249 -14.59 25.46 23.54
C MET A 249 -15.03 24.56 22.37
N ARG A 250 -16.34 24.41 22.17
CA ARG A 250 -16.99 23.64 21.08
C ARG A 250 -16.59 24.12 19.67
N LYS A 251 -16.35 25.43 19.50
CA LYS A 251 -15.99 26.04 18.19
C LYS A 251 -14.55 25.77 17.75
N ARG A 252 -13.63 25.48 18.67
CA ARG A 252 -12.22 25.16 18.33
C ARG A 252 -12.03 23.71 17.88
N LEU A 253 -12.85 22.77 18.35
CA LEU A 253 -12.82 21.37 17.91
C LEU A 253 -13.48 21.12 16.55
N GLN A 254 -14.57 21.82 16.22
CA GLN A 254 -15.25 21.66 14.92
C GLN A 254 -14.41 22.13 13.73
N ARG A 255 -13.45 23.05 13.93
CA ARG A 255 -12.51 23.46 12.86
C ARG A 255 -11.44 22.40 12.54
N ARG A 256 -11.15 21.46 13.45
CA ARG A 256 -10.14 20.41 13.22
C ARG A 256 -10.72 19.18 12.49
N ASN A 257 -12.00 18.86 12.70
CA ASN A 257 -12.65 17.69 12.07
C ASN A 257 -13.21 17.95 10.66
N ARG A 258 -13.35 19.20 10.20
CA ARG A 258 -13.81 19.51 8.84
C ARG A 258 -12.77 19.32 7.72
N ARG A 259 -11.52 18.92 8.04
CA ARG A 259 -10.50 18.56 7.04
C ARG A 259 -10.39 17.05 6.76
N GLY A 260 -11.26 16.21 7.33
CA GLY A 260 -11.11 14.75 7.31
C GLY A 260 -12.33 13.95 6.83
N THR A 261 -13.23 14.53 6.03
CA THR A 261 -14.36 13.78 5.45
C THR A 261 -14.62 14.25 4.02
N GLY A 262 -14.00 13.57 3.05
CA GLY A 262 -14.35 13.64 1.64
C GLY A 262 -14.97 12.31 1.21
N ASN A 263 -16.26 12.35 0.91
CA ASN A 263 -17.17 11.30 0.44
C ASN A 263 -16.56 10.04 -0.20
N GLY A 264 -16.94 8.88 0.36
CA GLY A 264 -17.05 7.63 -0.38
C GLY A 264 -18.37 7.57 -1.15
N LYS A 265 -18.29 7.26 -2.44
CA LYS A 265 -19.36 6.59 -3.19
C LYS A 265 -18.77 5.29 -3.70
N SER A 266 -19.21 4.20 -3.11
CA SER A 266 -18.94 2.82 -3.52
C SER A 266 -19.77 2.47 -4.75
N GLY A 267 -19.13 2.38 -5.91
CA GLY A 267 -19.64 1.69 -7.08
C GLY A 267 -18.75 0.48 -7.34
N LYS A 268 -19.28 -0.73 -7.12
CA LYS A 268 -18.66 -1.96 -7.63
C LYS A 268 -18.70 -1.87 -9.16
N ILE A 269 -17.53 -1.87 -9.80
CA ILE A 269 -17.45 -2.10 -11.25
C ILE A 269 -16.60 -3.35 -11.46
N ASN A 270 -17.25 -4.35 -12.02
CA ASN A 270 -16.65 -5.56 -12.53
C ASN A 270 -16.02 -5.19 -13.88
N TYR A 271 -14.71 -5.34 -14.04
CA TYR A 271 -14.06 -5.06 -15.31
C TYR A 271 -13.44 -6.32 -15.88
N ASP A 272 -14.16 -6.88 -16.84
CA ASP A 272 -13.65 -7.77 -17.87
C ASP A 272 -13.05 -6.86 -18.96
N TRP A 273 -11.78 -7.04 -19.30
CA TRP A 273 -11.08 -6.17 -20.26
C TRP A 273 -10.79 -6.93 -21.55
N GLU A 274 -11.67 -6.82 -22.53
CA GLU A 274 -11.29 -7.00 -23.94
C GLU A 274 -10.71 -5.67 -24.44
N LEU A 275 -9.44 -5.71 -24.88
CA LEU A 275 -8.75 -4.57 -25.49
C LEU A 275 -9.15 -4.49 -26.96
N ASP A 276 -9.86 -3.43 -27.33
CA ASP A 276 -10.14 -3.09 -28.72
C ASP A 276 -8.89 -2.44 -29.35
N PRO A 277 -8.31 -2.99 -30.42
CA PRO A 277 -7.08 -2.49 -31.01
C PRO A 277 -7.40 -1.56 -32.18
N GLU A 278 -7.59 -0.26 -31.92
CA GLU A 278 -7.49 0.74 -32.99
C GLU A 278 -6.54 1.88 -32.61
N GLU A 279 -5.57 2.03 -33.51
CA GLU A 279 -4.47 2.97 -33.52
C GLU A 279 -4.96 4.42 -33.52
N VAL A 280 -4.26 5.30 -32.80
CA VAL A 280 -4.31 6.74 -33.08
C VAL A 280 -2.89 7.20 -33.34
N GLU A 281 -2.62 7.47 -34.62
CA GLU A 281 -1.45 8.16 -35.13
C GLU A 281 -1.26 9.50 -34.40
N TYR A 282 -0.05 9.74 -33.90
CA TYR A 282 0.37 11.06 -33.44
C TYR A 282 0.70 11.91 -34.66
N SER A 283 -0.16 12.88 -34.99
CA SER A 283 0.15 13.92 -35.96
C SER A 283 1.05 15.00 -35.32
N ASP A 284 2.17 15.26 -35.99
CA ASP A 284 3.12 16.33 -35.75
C ASP A 284 2.47 17.72 -35.71
N LEU A 285 2.97 18.59 -34.82
CA LEU A 285 2.80 20.04 -34.93
C LEU A 285 4.15 20.70 -34.63
N GLU A 286 4.91 20.94 -35.69
CA GLU A 286 5.92 22.00 -35.76
C GLU A 286 5.31 23.28 -36.35
N ASP A 287 5.70 24.39 -35.72
CA ASP A 287 5.98 25.73 -36.23
C ASP A 287 4.95 26.57 -37.01
N GLY A 288 4.90 27.83 -36.56
CA GLY A 288 4.27 28.96 -37.24
C GLY A 288 4.86 30.26 -36.73
N GLU A 289 6.09 30.58 -37.15
CA GLU A 289 6.66 31.92 -37.14
C GLU A 289 5.79 32.90 -37.97
N ARG A 290 5.70 34.15 -37.50
CA ARG A 290 5.32 35.30 -38.33
C ARG A 290 6.35 36.42 -38.16
N VAL A 291 7.17 36.55 -39.19
CA VAL A 291 8.01 37.70 -39.61
C VAL A 291 7.01 38.76 -40.15
N GLU A 292 7.15 40.10 -40.04
CA GLU A 292 8.28 40.94 -40.46
C GLU A 292 8.06 42.47 -40.14
N ASN A 293 9.17 43.14 -39.78
CA ASN A 293 9.69 44.51 -40.05
C ASN A 293 8.87 45.83 -39.91
N SER A 294 9.50 46.82 -39.22
CA SER A 294 10.24 47.96 -39.85
C SER A 294 10.88 48.84 -38.73
N SER A 295 12.21 48.83 -38.57
CA SER A 295 13.17 49.91 -38.95
C SER A 295 13.04 51.24 -38.17
N ASP A 296 14.05 51.59 -37.35
CA ASP A 296 15.00 52.68 -37.67
C ASP A 296 15.98 53.00 -36.52
N GLU A 297 17.25 53.11 -36.93
CA GLU A 297 18.34 54.03 -36.50
C GLU A 297 18.67 54.18 -35.00
N ALA A 298 19.85 53.75 -34.51
CA ALA A 298 21.23 54.20 -34.73
C ALA A 298 21.73 55.27 -33.74
N SER A 299 22.99 55.06 -33.32
CA SER A 299 23.91 55.95 -32.59
C SER A 299 23.65 56.16 -31.10
N SER A 300 24.41 55.56 -30.18
CA SER A 300 25.77 55.95 -29.72
C SER A 300 25.90 57.38 -29.18
N LEU A 301 26.64 57.45 -28.06
CA LEU A 301 27.11 58.59 -27.24
C LEU A 301 26.23 58.83 -25.99
N GLU A 302 26.78 59.03 -24.80
CA GLU A 302 28.12 59.51 -24.48
C GLU A 302 28.49 59.22 -23.02
N GLU A 303 29.79 59.23 -22.79
CA GLU A 303 30.40 59.72 -21.56
C GLU A 303 30.06 61.20 -21.38
#